data_AF-A0A427XSP1-F1
#
_entry.id   AF-A0A427XSP1-F1
#
_cell.length_a   1.000
_cell.length_b   1.000
_cell.length_c   1.000
_cell.angle_alpha   90.00
_cell.angle_beta   90.00
_cell.angle_gamma   90.00
#
_symmetry.space_group_name_H-M   'P 1'
#
loop_
_entity.id
_entity.type
_entity.pdbx_description
1 polymer ?
#
loop_
_entity_poly.entity_id
_entity_poly.type
_entity_poly.pdbx_seq_one_letter_code
_entity_poly.pdbx_strand_id
1 'polypeptide(L)'
;MFLDAFKSKSMTTTDTEHYSRTLRDRIDSLTTMPSSEKSLRPVRQKFPADQLRPYVRQLLAKTLAGAQWDSNDRARMGAYSKEICEAEWQLTVHQRVKHKMLELDPKGYKYIVTSQFSENFGQAGRADMSCHWEDTDCAVQEMYSNDTMIFVCIAYAVRVA
;
A
#
# COMPACT_ATOMS: atom_id res chain seq x y z
N MET A 1 68.63 -27.20 -12.18
CA MET A 1 68.21 -27.81 -13.47
C MET A 1 66.70 -27.65 -13.55
N PHE A 2 66.23 -26.58 -14.19
CA PHE A 2 65.60 -26.58 -15.54
C PHE A 2 64.29 -27.41 -15.52
N LEU A 3 63.10 -26.84 -15.23
CA LEU A 3 62.23 -25.96 -16.05
C LEU A 3 62.00 -26.49 -17.47
N ASP A 4 60.80 -27.05 -17.71
CA ASP A 4 60.04 -27.15 -18.98
C ASP A 4 58.73 -27.92 -18.70
N ALA A 5 57.54 -27.65 -19.24
CA ALA A 5 57.01 -26.57 -20.05
C ALA A 5 55.47 -26.64 -19.96
N PHE A 6 54.80 -25.66 -19.35
CA PHE A 6 53.35 -25.49 -19.48
C PHE A 6 53.09 -24.64 -20.73
N LYS A 7 52.81 -25.29 -21.85
CA LYS A 7 52.37 -24.59 -23.08
C LYS A 7 51.01 -23.94 -22.81
N SER A 8 51.01 -22.65 -22.51
CA SER A 8 49.83 -21.79 -22.63
C SER A 8 49.38 -21.77 -24.09
N LYS A 9 48.25 -22.41 -24.38
CA LYS A 9 47.59 -22.29 -25.67
C LYS A 9 46.90 -20.93 -25.66
N SER A 10 47.42 -19.95 -26.41
CA SER A 10 46.79 -18.62 -26.49
C SER A 10 45.41 -18.78 -27.13
N MET A 11 44.35 -18.49 -26.37
CA MET A 11 43.00 -18.39 -26.92
C MET A 11 42.99 -17.26 -27.94
N THR A 12 42.44 -17.54 -29.11
CA THR A 12 42.25 -16.52 -30.14
C THR A 12 41.11 -15.60 -29.71
N THR A 13 41.14 -14.34 -30.14
CA THR A 13 40.14 -13.32 -29.79
C THR A 13 38.71 -13.78 -30.06
N THR A 14 38.52 -14.62 -31.10
CA THR A 14 37.24 -15.22 -31.48
C THR A 14 36.72 -16.24 -30.47
N ASP A 15 37.60 -17.01 -29.83
CA ASP A 15 37.21 -18.02 -28.82
C ASP A 15 36.74 -17.37 -27.51
N THR A 16 37.37 -16.25 -27.13
CA THR A 16 36.98 -15.46 -25.95
C THR A 16 35.63 -14.78 -26.14
N GLU A 17 35.34 -14.30 -27.36
CA GLU A 17 34.04 -13.75 -27.70
C GLU A 17 32.93 -14.81 -27.70
N HIS A 18 33.23 -16.03 -28.17
CA HIS A 18 32.25 -17.10 -28.18
C HIS A 18 31.90 -17.60 -26.77
N TYR A 19 32.92 -17.73 -25.91
CA TYR A 19 32.74 -18.10 -24.50
C TYR A 19 31.96 -17.03 -23.71
N SER A 20 32.26 -15.75 -23.94
CA SER A 20 31.55 -14.65 -23.27
C SER A 20 30.09 -14.51 -23.73
N ARG A 21 29.77 -14.80 -25.01
CA ARG A 21 28.38 -14.87 -25.48
C ARG A 21 27.61 -16.02 -24.83
N THR A 22 28.18 -17.23 -24.82
CA THR A 22 27.51 -18.40 -24.22
C THR A 22 27.32 -18.28 -22.70
N LEU A 23 28.24 -17.62 -21.99
CA LEU A 23 28.03 -17.30 -20.58
C LEU A 23 26.92 -16.28 -20.35
N ARG A 24 26.84 -15.24 -21.19
CA ARG A 24 25.75 -14.24 -21.12
C ARG A 24 24.39 -14.89 -21.39
N ASP A 25 24.30 -15.70 -22.44
CA ASP A 25 23.05 -16.39 -22.79
C ASP A 25 22.56 -17.32 -21.66
N ARG A 26 23.50 -17.97 -20.94
CA ARG A 26 23.17 -18.81 -19.77
C ARG A 26 22.73 -17.99 -18.56
N ILE A 27 23.34 -16.84 -18.32
CA ILE A 27 22.95 -15.93 -17.22
C ILE A 27 21.58 -15.31 -17.50
N ASP A 28 21.33 -14.92 -18.75
CA ASP A 28 20.02 -14.40 -19.19
C ASP A 28 18.94 -15.49 -19.08
N SER A 29 19.26 -16.74 -19.44
CA SER A 29 18.36 -17.88 -19.24
C SER A 29 18.07 -18.20 -17.77
N LEU A 30 19.01 -17.92 -16.84
CA LEU A 30 18.81 -18.16 -15.40
C LEU A 30 18.10 -16.99 -14.69
N THR A 31 18.08 -15.81 -15.28
CA THR A 31 17.42 -14.61 -14.74
C THR A 31 16.04 -14.36 -15.36
N THR A 32 15.71 -15.05 -16.46
CA THR A 32 14.36 -15.05 -17.03
C THR A 32 13.47 -16.01 -16.25
N MET A 33 12.94 -15.56 -15.12
CA MET A 33 11.76 -16.19 -14.52
C MET A 33 10.67 -16.26 -15.61
N PRO A 34 9.98 -17.40 -15.81
CA PRO A 34 8.84 -17.43 -16.72
C PRO A 34 7.86 -16.38 -16.21
N SER A 35 7.71 -15.30 -17.00
CA SER A 35 6.66 -14.31 -16.79
C SER A 35 5.37 -15.09 -16.72
N SER A 36 4.75 -15.11 -15.54
CA SER A 36 3.50 -15.79 -15.25
C SER A 36 2.59 -15.65 -16.48
N GLU A 37 2.26 -16.79 -17.12
CA GLU A 37 1.27 -16.81 -18.18
C GLU A 37 0.10 -15.96 -17.70
N LYS A 38 -0.22 -14.91 -18.46
CA LYS A 38 -1.44 -14.12 -18.24
C LYS A 38 -2.61 -15.07 -18.43
N SER A 39 -2.94 -15.75 -17.35
CA SER A 39 -4.13 -16.55 -17.17
C SER A 39 -5.28 -15.78 -17.79
N LEU A 40 -6.07 -16.45 -18.65
CA LEU A 40 -7.31 -15.95 -19.27
C LEU A 40 -8.41 -15.64 -18.23
N ARG A 41 -8.02 -15.18 -17.05
CA ARG A 41 -8.91 -14.67 -16.02
C ARG A 41 -9.68 -13.50 -16.63
N PRO A 42 -11.01 -13.50 -16.51
CA PRO A 42 -11.82 -12.34 -16.88
C PRO A 42 -11.19 -11.08 -16.30
N VAL A 43 -11.14 -9.99 -17.08
CA VAL A 43 -10.61 -8.70 -16.61
C VAL A 43 -11.36 -8.34 -15.33
N ARG A 44 -10.66 -8.44 -14.20
CA ARG A 44 -11.28 -8.26 -12.89
C ARG A 44 -11.49 -6.77 -12.69
N GLN A 45 -12.73 -6.36 -12.40
CA GLN A 45 -13.05 -4.97 -12.15
C GLN A 45 -12.36 -4.50 -10.86
N LYS A 46 -11.53 -3.45 -10.97
CA LYS A 46 -10.84 -2.83 -9.84
C LYS A 46 -11.80 -1.93 -9.06
N PHE A 47 -11.64 -1.89 -7.74
CA PHE A 47 -12.40 -0.98 -6.89
C PHE A 47 -12.16 0.50 -7.30
N PRO A 48 -13.21 1.34 -7.41
CA PRO A 48 -13.11 2.72 -7.89
C PRO A 48 -12.54 3.68 -6.81
N ALA A 49 -11.27 3.48 -6.46
CA ALA A 49 -10.56 4.24 -5.43
C ALA A 49 -10.55 5.76 -5.68
N ASP A 50 -10.51 6.19 -6.95
CA ASP A 50 -10.50 7.60 -7.34
C ASP A 50 -11.80 8.34 -7.01
N GLN A 51 -12.91 7.61 -6.83
CA GLN A 51 -14.18 8.18 -6.35
C GLN A 51 -14.24 8.23 -4.82
N LEU A 52 -13.65 7.24 -4.14
CA LEU A 52 -13.63 7.17 -2.69
C LEU A 52 -12.72 8.24 -2.09
N ARG A 53 -11.53 8.44 -2.65
CA ARG A 53 -10.52 9.38 -2.14
C ARG A 53 -11.04 10.80 -1.89
N PRO A 54 -11.63 11.51 -2.89
CA PRO A 54 -12.15 12.86 -2.68
C PRO A 54 -13.32 12.89 -1.68
N TYR A 55 -14.14 11.83 -1.63
CA TYR A 55 -15.20 11.70 -0.64
C TYR A 55 -14.64 11.64 0.79
N VAL A 56 -13.64 10.77 1.04
CA VAL A 56 -13.02 10.64 2.37
C VAL A 56 -12.40 11.96 2.79
N ARG A 57 -11.66 12.62 1.90
CA ARG A 57 -11.07 13.94 2.19
C ARG A 57 -12.12 14.97 2.61
N GLN A 58 -13.21 15.08 1.85
CA GLN A 58 -14.28 16.02 2.17
C GLN A 58 -14.99 15.66 3.48
N LEU A 59 -15.21 14.36 3.73
CA LEU A 59 -15.82 13.86 4.95
C LEU A 59 -14.97 14.22 6.18
N LEU A 60 -13.65 14.00 6.13
CA LEU A 60 -12.74 14.35 7.21
C LEU A 60 -12.76 15.86 7.47
N ALA A 61 -12.60 16.67 6.42
CA ALA A 61 -12.61 18.13 6.54
C ALA A 61 -13.90 18.66 7.17
N LYS A 62 -15.06 18.09 6.82
CA LYS A 62 -16.36 18.48 7.40
C LYS A 62 -16.54 17.99 8.83
N THR A 63 -16.14 16.77 9.13
CA THR A 63 -16.40 16.12 10.42
C THR A 63 -15.46 16.62 11.51
N LEU A 64 -14.21 16.91 11.16
CA LEU A 64 -13.16 17.34 12.08
C LEU A 64 -12.94 18.87 12.05
N ALA A 65 -13.82 19.60 11.37
CA ALA A 65 -13.82 21.06 11.38
C ALA A 65 -13.96 21.56 12.83
N GLY A 66 -12.94 22.27 13.32
CA GLY A 66 -12.93 22.79 14.69
C GLY A 66 -12.58 21.77 15.78
N ALA A 67 -12.32 20.50 15.44
CA ALA A 67 -11.81 19.53 16.41
C ALA A 67 -10.42 19.97 16.91
N GLN A 68 -10.13 19.72 18.20
CA GLN A 68 -8.88 20.10 18.84
C GLN A 68 -8.40 18.97 19.74
N TRP A 69 -7.10 18.74 19.79
CA TRP A 69 -6.50 17.88 20.80
C TRP A 69 -6.35 18.64 22.11
N ASP A 70 -6.66 17.98 23.22
CA ASP A 70 -6.44 18.51 24.56
C ASP A 70 -5.51 17.60 25.34
N SER A 71 -4.25 18.03 25.45
CA SER A 71 -3.18 17.27 26.08
C SER A 71 -3.38 17.12 27.60
N ASN A 72 -4.22 17.97 28.21
CA ASN A 72 -4.53 17.91 29.64
C ASN A 72 -5.61 16.87 29.97
N ASP A 73 -6.37 16.44 28.96
CA ASP A 73 -7.50 15.52 29.13
C ASP A 73 -7.34 14.28 28.25
N ARG A 74 -6.32 13.49 28.57
CA ARG A 74 -6.01 12.23 27.86
C ARG A 74 -7.16 11.23 27.91
N ALA A 75 -7.94 11.24 28.99
CA ALA A 75 -9.10 10.37 29.13
C ALA A 75 -10.18 10.72 28.10
N ARG A 76 -10.50 12.03 27.97
CA ARG A 76 -11.41 12.51 26.93
C ARG A 76 -10.86 12.26 25.53
N MET A 77 -9.57 12.46 25.28
CA MET A 77 -8.98 12.16 23.96
C MET A 77 -9.03 10.66 23.63
N GLY A 78 -8.84 9.79 24.62
CA GLY A 78 -9.03 8.36 24.47
C GLY A 78 -10.49 7.98 24.15
N ALA A 79 -11.45 8.58 24.84
CA ALA A 79 -12.88 8.39 24.56
C ALA A 79 -13.26 8.93 23.19
N TYR A 80 -12.77 10.12 22.82
CA TYR A 80 -13.02 10.75 21.51
C TYR A 80 -12.45 9.93 20.35
N SER A 81 -11.25 9.39 20.52
CA SER A 81 -10.65 8.43 19.58
C SER A 81 -11.56 7.22 19.39
N LYS A 82 -12.04 6.64 20.50
CA LYS A 82 -12.98 5.53 20.46
C LYS A 82 -14.31 5.92 19.82
N GLU A 83 -14.92 7.04 20.16
CA GLU A 83 -16.19 7.49 19.58
C GLU A 83 -16.11 7.72 18.07
N ILE A 84 -14.99 8.24 17.56
CA ILE A 84 -14.77 8.39 16.11
C ILE A 84 -14.53 7.03 15.43
N CYS A 85 -13.95 6.06 16.14
CA CYS A 85 -13.57 4.74 15.60
C CYS A 85 -14.59 3.61 15.83
N GLU A 86 -15.43 3.70 16.86
CA GLU A 86 -16.34 2.65 17.31
C GLU A 86 -17.73 2.79 16.64
N ALA A 87 -18.47 1.68 16.64
CA ALA A 87 -19.58 1.44 15.72
C ALA A 87 -20.93 2.04 16.15
N GLU A 88 -21.05 2.65 17.32
CA GLU A 88 -22.36 2.99 17.91
C GLU A 88 -22.95 4.34 17.50
N TRP A 89 -22.48 4.95 16.41
CA TRP A 89 -23.16 6.11 15.86
C TRP A 89 -23.18 6.07 14.33
N GLN A 90 -24.37 6.20 13.75
CA GLN A 90 -24.62 6.22 12.29
C GLN A 90 -23.98 7.45 11.59
N LEU A 91 -23.16 8.22 12.32
CA LEU A 91 -22.49 9.45 11.92
C LEU A 91 -20.95 9.36 12.05
N THR A 92 -20.36 8.20 12.41
CA THR A 92 -18.89 8.10 12.51
C THR A 92 -18.22 8.04 11.14
N VAL A 93 -16.96 8.46 11.08
CA VAL A 93 -16.16 8.47 9.84
C VAL A 93 -16.07 7.05 9.27
N HIS A 94 -15.82 6.04 10.11
CA HIS A 94 -15.69 4.64 9.68
C HIS A 94 -16.94 4.12 8.98
N GLN A 95 -18.11 4.35 9.57
CA GLN A 95 -19.39 3.89 9.00
C GLN A 95 -19.69 4.58 7.68
N ARG A 96 -19.47 5.90 7.60
CA ARG A 96 -19.70 6.68 6.37
C ARG A 96 -18.76 6.26 5.24
N VAL A 97 -17.47 6.04 5.53
CA VAL A 97 -16.50 5.54 4.56
C VAL A 97 -16.90 4.14 4.11
N LYS A 98 -17.16 3.21 5.03
CA LYS A 98 -17.55 1.83 4.70
C LYS A 98 -18.86 1.77 3.92
N HIS A 99 -19.84 2.60 4.26
CA HIS A 99 -21.09 2.73 3.51
C HIS A 99 -20.82 3.21 2.09
N LYS A 100 -19.96 4.23 1.92
CA LYS A 100 -19.58 4.70 0.58
C LYS A 100 -18.86 3.63 -0.23
N MET A 101 -18.04 2.80 0.40
CA MET A 101 -17.39 1.66 -0.28
C MET A 101 -18.42 0.64 -0.77
N LEU A 102 -19.44 0.33 0.05
CA LEU A 102 -20.54 -0.56 -0.33
C LEU A 102 -21.43 0.03 -1.44
N GLU A 103 -21.62 1.35 -1.48
CA GLU A 103 -22.33 2.02 -2.59
C GLU A 103 -21.55 1.91 -3.90
N LEU A 104 -20.22 2.07 -3.84
CA LEU A 104 -19.35 2.03 -5.01
C LEU A 104 -19.23 0.63 -5.59
N ASP A 105 -19.12 -0.38 -4.72
CA ASP A 105 -19.15 -1.77 -5.11
C ASP A 105 -19.75 -2.63 -3.97
N PRO A 106 -21.01 -3.08 -4.08
CA PRO A 106 -21.65 -3.82 -3.01
C PRO A 106 -21.16 -5.27 -2.89
N LYS A 107 -20.50 -5.81 -3.92
CA LYS A 107 -20.16 -7.23 -4.01
C LYS A 107 -18.80 -7.43 -4.66
N GLY A 108 -17.86 -7.99 -3.90
CA GLY A 108 -16.56 -8.39 -4.44
C GLY A 108 -15.42 -8.15 -3.47
N TYR A 109 -15.62 -7.27 -2.49
CA TYR A 109 -14.59 -6.91 -1.53
C TYR A 109 -15.07 -7.03 -0.09
N LYS A 110 -14.15 -7.38 0.80
CA LYS A 110 -14.22 -7.19 2.23
C LYS A 110 -13.67 -5.80 2.53
N TYR A 111 -14.49 -4.98 3.17
CA TYR A 111 -14.16 -3.61 3.52
C TYR A 111 -13.66 -3.50 4.96
N ILE A 112 -12.47 -2.92 5.11
CA ILE A 112 -11.84 -2.64 6.39
C ILE A 112 -11.51 -1.14 6.41
N VAL A 113 -11.87 -0.45 7.49
CA VAL A 113 -11.49 0.95 7.70
C VAL A 113 -10.73 1.01 9.01
N THR A 114 -9.56 1.63 8.98
CA THR A 114 -8.75 1.90 10.16
C THR A 114 -8.47 3.39 10.24
N SER A 115 -8.32 3.91 11.46
CA SER A 115 -7.87 5.27 11.64
C SER A 115 -6.90 5.41 12.79
N GLN A 116 -6.11 6.47 12.74
CA GLN A 116 -5.21 6.88 13.80
C GLN A 116 -5.54 8.32 14.15
N PHE A 117 -5.63 8.59 15.45
CA PHE A 117 -5.86 9.92 15.99
C PHE A 117 -4.73 10.23 16.98
N SER A 118 -4.04 11.34 16.74
CA SER A 118 -2.84 11.71 17.49
C SER A 118 -2.73 13.23 17.63
N GLU A 119 -2.05 13.66 18.69
CA GLU A 119 -1.62 15.05 18.88
C GLU A 119 -0.72 15.52 17.73
N ASN A 120 -0.86 16.79 17.34
CA ASN A 120 0.10 17.48 16.47
C ASN A 120 0.98 18.38 17.34
N PHE A 121 2.26 18.09 17.35
CA PHE A 121 3.33 18.81 18.04
C PHE A 121 4.44 19.21 17.05
N GLY A 122 4.08 19.37 15.77
CA GLY A 122 5.03 19.65 14.69
C GLY A 122 5.92 18.46 14.33
N GLN A 123 5.58 17.25 14.79
CA GLN A 123 6.31 16.04 14.46
C GLN A 123 5.96 15.52 13.07
N ALA A 124 6.96 14.92 12.41
CA ALA A 124 6.72 14.14 11.21
C ALA A 124 6.36 12.69 11.60
N GLY A 125 5.10 12.33 11.42
CA GLY A 125 4.64 10.94 11.55
C GLY A 125 4.75 10.19 10.22
N ARG A 126 5.27 8.97 10.25
CA ARG A 126 5.26 8.05 9.10
C ARG A 126 4.70 6.70 9.54
N ALA A 127 3.68 6.24 8.83
CA ALA A 127 3.15 4.89 8.96
C ALA A 127 3.15 4.25 7.58
N ASP A 128 3.94 3.19 7.43
CA ASP A 128 3.95 2.37 6.23
C ASP A 128 3.27 1.03 6.52
N MET A 129 2.71 0.43 5.49
CA MET A 129 2.16 -0.91 5.58
C MET A 129 2.59 -1.72 4.36
N SER A 130 3.04 -2.95 4.59
CA SER A 130 3.29 -3.92 3.54
C SER A 130 2.08 -4.84 3.41
N CYS A 131 1.70 -5.16 2.17
CA CYS A 131 0.51 -5.94 1.90
C CYS A 131 0.78 -6.98 0.81
N HIS A 132 0.25 -8.18 1.03
CA HIS A 132 0.24 -9.27 0.05
C HIS A 132 -1.11 -9.26 -0.66
N TRP A 133 -1.28 -8.33 -1.60
CA TRP A 133 -2.54 -8.07 -2.31
C TRP A 133 -2.61 -8.75 -3.67
N GLU A 134 -3.82 -9.02 -4.15
CA GLU A 134 -4.09 -9.29 -5.57
C GLU A 134 -4.24 -7.98 -6.36
N ASP A 135 -4.13 -8.02 -7.69
CA ASP A 135 -4.12 -6.85 -8.60
C ASP A 135 -5.31 -5.87 -8.43
N THR A 136 -6.42 -6.37 -7.90
CA THR A 136 -7.66 -5.60 -7.73
C THR A 136 -7.85 -5.00 -6.36
N ASP A 137 -7.08 -5.44 -5.36
CA ASP A 137 -7.18 -4.89 -4.01
C ASP A 137 -6.68 -3.44 -4.01
N CYS A 138 -7.15 -2.66 -3.04
CA CYS A 138 -6.68 -1.29 -2.90
C CYS A 138 -6.72 -0.80 -1.45
N ALA A 139 -5.86 0.16 -1.17
CA ALA A 139 -5.97 1.04 -0.02
C ALA A 139 -6.15 2.49 -0.46
N VAL A 140 -7.06 3.20 0.19
CA VAL A 140 -7.22 4.64 0.10
C VAL A 140 -6.89 5.24 1.45
N GLN A 141 -5.78 5.98 1.51
CA GLN A 141 -5.36 6.73 2.68
C GLN A 141 -5.65 8.21 2.48
N GLU A 142 -6.30 8.82 3.46
CA GLU A 142 -6.50 10.25 3.54
C GLU A 142 -6.20 10.75 4.95
N MET A 143 -5.75 11.99 5.04
CA MET A 143 -5.30 12.61 6.28
C MET A 143 -5.95 13.99 6.44
N TYR A 144 -6.31 14.29 7.68
CA TYR A 144 -6.68 15.63 8.13
C TYR A 144 -5.71 16.04 9.23
N SER A 145 -5.26 17.29 9.20
CA SER A 145 -4.44 17.86 10.27
C SER A 145 -4.81 19.32 10.51
N ASN A 146 -4.63 19.74 11.75
CA ASN A 146 -4.63 21.14 12.16
C ASN A 146 -3.51 21.35 13.18
N ASP A 147 -3.47 22.52 13.83
CA ASP A 147 -2.38 22.89 14.74
C ASP A 147 -2.21 21.95 15.94
N THR A 148 -3.27 21.25 16.39
CA THR A 148 -3.25 20.45 17.62
C THR A 148 -3.45 18.96 17.37
N MET A 149 -3.95 18.53 16.22
CA MET A 149 -4.22 17.12 15.93
C MET A 149 -3.90 16.68 14.50
N ILE A 150 -3.62 15.39 14.37
CA ILE A 150 -3.52 14.65 13.11
C ILE A 150 -4.50 13.49 13.17
N PHE A 151 -5.30 13.32 12.12
CA PHE A 151 -6.19 12.18 11.94
C PHE A 151 -5.91 11.53 10.58
N VAL A 152 -5.57 10.25 10.60
CA VAL A 152 -5.32 9.45 9.40
C VAL A 152 -6.42 8.41 9.27
N CYS A 153 -7.06 8.32 8.11
CA CYS A 153 -8.05 7.30 7.77
C CYS A 153 -7.53 6.46 6.61
N ILE A 154 -7.54 5.13 6.77
CA ILE A 154 -7.17 4.19 5.71
C ILE A 154 -8.32 3.23 5.47
N ALA A 155 -8.79 3.17 4.23
CA ALA A 155 -9.85 2.30 3.78
C ALA A 155 -9.29 1.22 2.84
N TYR A 156 -9.55 -0.04 3.14
CA TYR A 156 -9.10 -1.20 2.39
C TYR A 156 -10.28 -1.89 1.72
N ALA A 157 -10.14 -2.14 0.42
CA ALA A 157 -10.98 -3.05 -0.32
C ALA A 157 -10.13 -4.28 -0.65
N VAL A 158 -10.39 -5.40 0.04
CA VAL A 158 -9.66 -6.66 -0.16
C VAL A 158 -10.61 -7.65 -0.79
N ARG A 159 -10.27 -8.18 -1.97
CA ARG A 159 -11.18 -9.02 -2.74
C ARG A 159 -11.50 -10.30 -1.98
N VAL A 160 -12.77 -10.68 -2.00
CA VAL A 160 -13.23 -11.99 -1.50
C VAL A 160 -13.37 -12.88 -2.73
N ALA A 161 -12.69 -14.03 -2.71
CA ALA A 161 -12.56 -14.95 -3.85
C ALA A 161 -13.90 -15.38 -4.44
#